data_AF-A0A1Z5K3C1-F1
#
_entry.id   AF-A0A1Z5K3C1-F1
#
_cell.length_a   1.000
_cell.length_b   1.000
_cell.length_c   1.000
_cell.angle_alpha   90.00
_cell.angle_beta   90.00
_cell.angle_gamma   90.00
#
_symmetry.space_group_name_H-M   'P 1'
#
loop_
_entity.id
_entity.type
_entity.pdbx_description
1 polymer ?
#
loop_
_entity_poly.entity_id
_entity_poly.type
_entity_poly.pdbx_seq_one_letter_code
_entity_poly.pdbx_strand_id
1 'polypeptide(L)'
;MPRGVKKEHLPSKICVMCHRPFNWRKKWESCWDEVTTCSKSCNRQRRADQQQMNRRLATALSSIPNDNLEDEVTDFDTKLDGNDVLVSEIQSAVDQHMIDDASVGSSSSVECASTLSILNKDDTKDEDVEILDPRAARKAAKKLAKLERRAKREGKADCGQKSCDVCQKSVNLLIRCTIDASGEWKMVCGKCWHSVSGGVVDGDANHPHYRYGGLWKNRSRSA
;
A
#
# COMPACT_ATOMS: atom_id res chain seq x y z
N MET A 1 6.47 24.47 0.99
CA MET A 1 7.76 25.09 0.64
C MET A 1 8.62 24.91 1.87
N PRO A 2 9.86 24.42 1.75
CA PRO A 2 10.85 24.60 2.80
C PRO A 2 10.84 26.08 3.17
N ARG A 3 10.72 26.37 4.47
CA ARG A 3 10.57 27.75 4.95
C ARG A 3 11.84 28.52 4.57
N GLY A 4 11.70 29.61 3.82
CA GLY A 4 12.81 30.52 3.48
C GLY A 4 13.43 30.39 2.09
N VAL A 5 13.07 29.40 1.25
CA VAL A 5 13.65 29.27 -0.11
C VAL A 5 12.81 30.06 -1.12
N LYS A 6 13.45 30.99 -1.84
CA LYS A 6 12.83 31.72 -2.96
C LYS A 6 12.47 30.75 -4.09
N LYS A 7 11.38 31.04 -4.84
CA LYS A 7 10.84 30.15 -5.87
C LYS A 7 11.83 29.83 -7.01
N GLU A 8 12.82 30.71 -7.20
CA GLU A 8 13.85 30.60 -8.23
C GLU A 8 14.90 29.51 -7.94
N HIS A 9 15.12 29.16 -6.67
CA HIS A 9 16.13 28.19 -6.25
C HIS A 9 15.56 26.78 -6.04
N LEU A 10 14.35 26.50 -6.53
CA LEU A 10 13.82 25.14 -6.42
C LEU A 10 14.52 24.22 -7.41
N PRO A 11 14.84 22.97 -7.00
CA PRO A 11 15.38 22.00 -7.93
C PRO A 11 14.34 21.71 -9.02
N SER A 12 14.85 21.58 -10.25
CA SER A 12 14.06 21.24 -11.44
C SER A 12 14.49 19.89 -11.99
N LYS A 13 13.54 19.14 -12.57
CA LYS A 13 13.74 17.87 -13.26
C LYS A 13 13.02 17.88 -14.59
N ILE A 14 13.44 17.05 -15.54
CA ILE A 14 12.76 16.88 -16.85
C ILE A 14 11.78 15.72 -16.76
N CYS A 15 10.55 15.91 -17.24
CA CYS A 15 9.57 14.84 -17.25
C CYS A 15 9.89 13.80 -18.33
N VAL A 16 9.97 12.52 -17.96
CA VAL A 16 10.25 11.43 -18.92
C VAL A 16 9.16 11.20 -19.98
N MET A 17 7.97 11.76 -19.80
CA MET A 17 6.82 11.54 -20.70
C MET A 17 6.53 12.69 -21.63
N CYS A 18 6.59 13.93 -21.13
CA CYS A 18 6.30 15.12 -21.93
C CYS A 18 7.53 16.00 -22.18
N HIS A 19 8.69 15.62 -21.64
CA HIS A 19 9.96 16.32 -21.78
C HIS A 19 9.97 17.79 -21.33
N ARG A 20 8.94 18.21 -20.59
CA ARG A 20 8.86 19.56 -20.01
C ARG A 20 9.62 19.61 -18.67
N PRO A 21 10.36 20.69 -18.40
CA PRO A 21 10.95 20.91 -17.09
C PRO A 21 9.85 21.14 -16.05
N PHE A 22 10.04 20.61 -14.84
CA PHE A 22 9.13 20.82 -13.73
C PHE A 22 9.89 21.02 -12.42
N ASN A 23 9.39 21.94 -11.61
CA ASN A 23 10.01 22.31 -10.34
C ASN A 23 9.41 21.50 -9.18
N TRP A 24 10.17 21.38 -8.10
CA TRP A 24 9.74 20.72 -6.87
C TRP A 24 8.40 21.25 -6.34
N ARG A 25 7.60 20.35 -5.74
CA ARG A 25 6.30 20.65 -5.13
C ARG A 25 6.27 20.08 -3.72
N LYS A 26 5.57 20.75 -2.79
CA LYS A 26 5.44 20.31 -1.39
C LYS A 26 4.98 18.86 -1.22
N LYS A 27 4.15 18.37 -2.14
CA LYS A 27 3.67 16.98 -2.10
C LYS A 27 4.78 15.94 -2.33
N TRP A 28 5.89 16.33 -2.94
CA TRP A 28 7.02 15.45 -3.29
C TRP A 28 8.16 15.54 -2.29
N GLU A 29 7.95 16.18 -1.14
CA GLU A 29 8.96 16.35 -0.10
C GLU A 29 9.59 15.02 0.34
N SER A 30 8.80 13.95 0.44
CA SER A 30 9.27 12.63 0.87
C SER A 30 9.82 11.73 -0.23
N CYS A 31 9.64 12.08 -1.51
CA CYS A 31 9.96 11.18 -2.63
C CYS A 31 10.51 11.93 -3.86
N TRP A 32 11.14 13.10 -3.65
CA TRP A 32 11.61 13.92 -4.76
C TRP A 32 12.58 13.17 -5.68
N ASP A 33 13.46 12.35 -5.11
CA ASP A 33 14.47 11.58 -5.86
C ASP A 33 13.84 10.58 -6.83
N GLU A 34 12.76 9.93 -6.41
CA GLU A 34 12.01 8.94 -7.21
C GLU A 34 11.08 9.57 -8.27
N VAL A 35 10.70 10.86 -8.11
CA VAL A 35 9.74 11.50 -9.02
C VAL A 35 10.37 11.81 -10.37
N THR A 36 9.88 11.15 -11.41
CA THR A 36 10.31 11.30 -12.82
C THR A 36 9.27 11.97 -13.72
N THR A 37 8.06 12.23 -13.24
CA THR A 37 6.95 12.77 -14.04
C THR A 37 6.35 14.06 -13.46
N CYS A 38 5.99 15.01 -14.33
CA CYS A 38 5.57 16.34 -13.91
C CYS A 38 4.12 16.40 -13.38
N SER A 39 3.27 15.44 -13.73
CA SER A 39 1.83 15.47 -13.47
C SER A 39 1.25 14.06 -13.29
N LYS A 40 0.06 13.99 -12.68
CA LYS A 40 -0.70 12.73 -12.58
C LYS A 40 -1.05 12.15 -13.95
N SER A 41 -1.31 13.00 -14.94
CA SER A 41 -1.62 12.57 -16.31
C SER A 41 -0.42 11.85 -16.92
N CYS A 42 0.77 12.47 -16.86
CA CYS A 42 2.01 11.85 -17.34
C CYS A 42 2.34 10.55 -16.59
N ASN A 43 2.14 10.50 -15.28
CA ASN A 43 2.36 9.25 -14.53
C ASN A 43 1.38 8.13 -14.94
N ARG A 44 0.12 8.49 -15.24
CA ARG A 44 -0.87 7.53 -15.75
C ARG A 44 -0.47 7.01 -17.13
N GLN A 45 -0.03 7.90 -18.02
CA GLN A 45 0.46 7.53 -19.35
C GLN A 45 1.64 6.56 -19.24
N ARG A 46 2.65 6.90 -18.44
CA ARG A 46 3.82 6.06 -18.19
C ARG A 46 3.45 4.64 -17.75
N ARG A 47 2.47 4.53 -16.83
CA ARG A 47 2.00 3.22 -16.33
C ARG A 47 1.26 2.44 -17.41
N ALA A 48 0.48 3.11 -18.26
CA ALA A 48 -0.21 2.48 -19.37
C ALA A 48 0.78 1.96 -20.42
N ASP A 49 1.79 2.76 -20.77
CA ASP A 49 2.83 2.38 -21.74
C ASP A 49 3.65 1.18 -21.21
N GLN A 50 4.03 1.21 -19.92
CA GLN A 50 4.72 0.08 -19.28
C GLN A 50 3.86 -1.19 -19.29
N GLN A 51 2.56 -1.09 -18.99
CA GLN A 51 1.66 -2.24 -19.00
C GLN A 51 1.50 -2.81 -20.42
N GLN A 52 1.41 -1.94 -21.43
CA GLN A 52 1.35 -2.34 -22.82
C GLN A 52 2.65 -3.04 -23.25
N MET A 53 3.81 -2.52 -22.85
CA MET A 53 5.11 -3.15 -23.10
C MET A 53 5.19 -4.52 -22.43
N ASN A 54 4.85 -4.62 -21.14
CA ASN A 54 4.85 -5.90 -20.42
C ASN A 54 3.92 -6.92 -21.07
N ARG A 55 2.75 -6.48 -21.56
CA ARG A 55 1.83 -7.36 -22.29
C ARG A 55 2.43 -7.83 -23.61
N ARG A 56 3.07 -6.94 -24.37
CA ARG A 56 3.77 -7.30 -25.62
C ARG A 56 4.89 -8.30 -25.37
N LEU A 57 5.70 -8.05 -24.33
CA LEU A 57 6.77 -8.97 -23.92
C LEU A 57 6.20 -10.34 -23.51
N ALA A 58 5.12 -10.36 -22.73
CA ALA A 58 4.46 -11.61 -22.36
C ALA A 58 3.94 -12.37 -23.58
N THR A 59 3.32 -11.67 -24.55
CA THR A 59 2.88 -12.28 -25.81
C THR A 59 4.06 -12.81 -26.62
N ALA A 60 5.16 -12.05 -26.72
CA ALA A 60 6.35 -12.47 -27.45
C ALA A 60 6.98 -13.73 -26.83
N LEU A 61 7.16 -13.75 -25.51
CA LEU A 61 7.71 -14.90 -24.78
C LEU A 61 6.80 -16.13 -24.89
N SER A 62 5.47 -15.97 -24.85
CA SER A 62 4.53 -17.08 -25.04
C SER A 62 4.46 -17.59 -26.49
N SER A 63 4.99 -16.82 -27.44
CA SER A 63 5.03 -17.20 -28.86
C SER A 63 6.34 -17.88 -29.25
N ILE A 64 7.31 -17.97 -28.33
CA ILE A 64 8.52 -18.78 -28.54
C ILE A 64 8.05 -20.24 -28.46
N PRO A 65 8.07 -21.01 -29.55
CA PRO A 65 7.79 -22.43 -29.48
C PRO A 65 8.82 -23.07 -28.54
N ASN A 66 8.35 -23.87 -27.60
CA ASN A 66 9.20 -24.71 -26.77
C ASN A 66 9.65 -25.89 -27.63
N ASP A 67 10.48 -25.64 -28.65
CA ASP A 67 11.17 -26.71 -29.33
C ASP A 67 12.16 -27.28 -28.31
N ASN A 68 11.84 -28.49 -27.82
CA ASN A 68 12.73 -29.32 -27.03
C ASN A 68 14.02 -29.49 -27.83
N LEU A 69 15.04 -28.71 -27.49
CA LEU A 69 16.41 -28.96 -27.88
C LEU A 69 16.98 -30.05 -26.95
N GLU A 70 16.40 -31.25 -27.00
CA GLU A 70 16.93 -32.43 -26.29
C GLU A 70 17.63 -33.42 -27.22
N ASP A 71 17.71 -33.17 -28.55
CA ASP A 71 18.28 -34.17 -29.49
C ASP A 71 19.59 -33.79 -30.21
N GLU A 72 20.27 -32.68 -29.89
CA GLU A 72 21.60 -32.36 -30.47
C GLU A 72 22.60 -31.84 -29.41
N VAL A 73 22.71 -32.53 -28.27
CA VAL A 73 23.89 -32.41 -27.38
C VAL A 73 24.42 -33.79 -26.98
N THR A 74 24.52 -34.70 -27.94
CA THR A 74 25.44 -35.82 -27.83
C THR A 74 26.46 -35.69 -28.95
N ASP A 75 27.73 -35.61 -28.56
CA ASP A 75 28.95 -35.60 -29.39
C ASP A 75 29.59 -34.23 -29.72
N PHE A 76 29.93 -33.47 -28.68
CA PHE A 76 31.14 -32.61 -28.71
C PHE A 76 32.02 -32.94 -27.50
N ASP A 77 32.42 -34.21 -27.44
CA ASP A 77 33.48 -34.63 -26.53
C ASP A 77 34.85 -34.21 -27.11
N THR A 78 35.72 -33.74 -26.23
CA THR A 78 37.17 -33.50 -26.40
C THR A 78 37.68 -32.34 -27.29
N LYS A 79 37.78 -31.13 -26.70
CA LYS A 79 39.08 -30.44 -26.50
C LYS A 79 38.93 -29.17 -25.64
N LEU A 80 38.98 -29.34 -24.32
CA LEU A 80 39.25 -28.24 -23.40
C LEU A 80 40.76 -28.13 -23.23
N ASP A 81 41.40 -27.28 -24.04
CA ASP A 81 42.72 -26.76 -23.74
C ASP A 81 42.56 -25.35 -23.14
N GLY A 82 42.63 -25.27 -21.80
CA GLY A 82 43.36 -24.20 -21.13
C GLY A 82 42.66 -22.87 -20.80
N ASN A 83 41.47 -22.85 -20.18
CA ASN A 83 41.03 -21.62 -19.49
C ASN A 83 40.15 -21.83 -18.24
N ASP A 84 40.49 -22.85 -17.44
CA ASP A 84 39.79 -23.19 -16.19
C ASP A 84 40.69 -23.02 -14.95
N VAL A 85 41.51 -21.96 -14.95
CA VAL A 85 42.36 -21.60 -13.79
C VAL A 85 41.97 -20.23 -13.21
N LEU A 86 41.23 -19.39 -13.96
CA LEU A 86 40.94 -18.02 -13.53
C LEU A 86 39.66 -17.86 -12.68
N VAL A 87 38.74 -18.83 -12.70
CA VAL A 87 37.45 -18.72 -11.99
C VAL A 87 37.53 -19.25 -10.54
N SER A 88 38.40 -20.22 -10.28
CA SER A 88 38.64 -20.75 -8.93
C SER A 88 39.39 -19.76 -8.02
N GLU A 89 40.25 -18.90 -8.58
CA GLU A 89 41.09 -17.97 -7.82
C GLU A 89 40.31 -16.73 -7.36
N ILE A 90 39.28 -16.32 -8.12
CA ILE A 90 38.36 -15.25 -7.72
C ILE A 90 37.41 -15.74 -6.62
N GLN A 91 36.96 -16.99 -6.66
CA GLN A 91 36.07 -17.54 -5.64
C GLN A 91 36.78 -17.72 -4.29
N SER A 92 38.07 -18.07 -4.29
CA SER A 92 38.87 -18.19 -3.06
C SER A 92 39.19 -16.83 -2.40
N ALA A 93 39.19 -15.73 -3.15
CA ALA A 93 39.50 -14.39 -2.62
C ALA A 93 38.31 -13.76 -1.87
N VAL A 94 37.08 -14.18 -2.18
CA VAL A 94 35.86 -13.65 -1.55
C VAL A 94 35.64 -14.29 -0.16
N ASP A 95 36.14 -15.49 0.09
CA ASP A 95 35.98 -16.19 1.38
C ASP A 95 37.05 -15.83 2.43
N GLN A 96 38.12 -15.13 2.05
CA GLN A 96 39.20 -14.73 2.97
C GLN A 96 38.99 -13.36 3.65
N HIS A 97 37.85 -12.68 3.43
CA HIS A 97 37.58 -11.35 4.02
C HIS A 97 36.42 -11.35 5.05
N MET A 98 36.21 -12.46 5.76
CA MET A 98 35.31 -12.53 6.92
C MET A 98 35.94 -13.22 8.14
N ILE A 99 37.12 -12.77 8.57
CA ILE A 99 37.54 -12.87 9.99
C ILE A 99 38.36 -11.62 10.30
N ASP A 100 37.76 -10.70 11.06
CA ASP A 100 38.39 -9.79 12.05
C ASP A 100 37.44 -8.62 12.36
N ASP A 101 36.47 -8.85 13.24
CA ASP A 101 36.07 -7.85 14.25
C ASP A 101 35.13 -8.48 15.29
N ALA A 102 35.72 -9.15 16.28
CA ALA A 102 35.06 -9.55 17.51
C ALA A 102 35.95 -9.23 18.73
N SER A 103 35.71 -8.07 19.34
CA SER A 103 36.03 -7.70 20.74
C SER A 103 35.53 -6.26 20.93
N VAL A 104 34.45 -5.94 21.65
CA VAL A 104 34.13 -6.10 23.08
C VAL A 104 32.66 -5.66 23.24
N GLY A 105 31.75 -6.18 24.06
CA GLY A 105 31.72 -7.26 25.02
C GLY A 105 30.33 -7.27 25.70
N SER A 106 30.16 -8.13 26.71
CA SER A 106 29.11 -8.10 27.75
C SER A 106 27.72 -8.72 27.45
N SER A 107 27.60 -9.98 27.92
CA SER A 107 26.66 -10.44 28.96
C SER A 107 25.25 -10.96 28.60
N SER A 108 24.96 -12.12 29.21
CA SER A 108 23.65 -12.71 29.54
C SER A 108 23.07 -13.71 28.52
N SER A 109 23.37 -15.00 28.70
CA SER A 109 22.45 -15.98 29.33
C SER A 109 21.17 -16.22 28.52
N VAL A 110 21.05 -17.33 27.77
CA VAL A 110 20.55 -18.64 28.25
C VAL A 110 20.46 -19.64 27.08
N GLU A 111 20.49 -20.90 27.47
CA GLU A 111 20.65 -22.13 26.71
C GLU A 111 19.45 -22.54 25.85
N CYS A 112 19.70 -23.51 24.96
CA CYS A 112 18.87 -24.67 24.60
C CYS A 112 18.53 -24.82 23.10
N ALA A 113 19.49 -25.33 22.32
CA ALA A 113 19.19 -25.98 21.05
C ALA A 113 18.72 -27.42 21.34
N SER A 114 17.41 -27.60 21.51
CA SER A 114 16.80 -28.93 21.42
C SER A 114 16.88 -29.44 19.99
N THR A 115 17.54 -30.59 19.86
CA THR A 115 17.47 -31.58 18.79
C THR A 115 16.09 -31.61 18.14
N LEU A 116 16.01 -31.17 16.88
CA LEU A 116 14.83 -31.38 16.05
C LEU A 116 14.85 -32.83 15.55
N SER A 117 14.22 -33.72 16.31
CA SER A 117 13.91 -35.07 15.88
C SER A 117 12.95 -35.00 14.69
N ILE A 118 13.46 -35.32 13.51
CA ILE A 118 12.67 -35.67 12.34
C ILE A 118 11.87 -36.92 12.71
N LEU A 119 10.59 -36.74 13.00
CA LEU A 119 9.63 -37.83 13.08
C LEU A 119 8.86 -37.90 11.76
N ASN A 120 8.91 -39.10 11.20
CA ASN A 120 8.39 -39.51 9.92
C ASN A 120 6.89 -39.19 9.79
N LYS A 121 6.53 -38.62 8.64
CA LYS A 121 5.15 -38.56 8.14
C LYS A 121 4.89 -39.88 7.42
N ASP A 122 4.08 -40.73 8.04
CA ASP A 122 3.32 -41.75 7.34
C ASP A 122 1.88 -41.76 7.87
N ASP A 123 0.99 -42.27 7.04
CA ASP A 123 -0.46 -42.43 7.22
C ASP A 123 -1.32 -41.21 6.88
N THR A 124 -1.48 -41.02 5.58
CA THR A 124 -2.73 -40.61 4.95
C THR A 124 -3.92 -41.38 5.55
N LYS A 125 -4.69 -40.70 6.40
CA LYS A 125 -6.13 -40.94 6.48
C LYS A 125 -6.81 -39.76 5.81
N ASP A 126 -7.27 -40.01 4.60
CA ASP A 126 -8.24 -39.18 3.90
C ASP A 126 -9.48 -39.04 4.79
N GLU A 127 -9.52 -37.98 5.60
CA GLU A 127 -10.79 -37.47 6.10
C GLU A 127 -11.51 -36.80 4.93
N ASP A 128 -12.77 -37.18 4.78
CA ASP A 128 -13.69 -36.72 3.75
C ASP A 128 -13.64 -35.18 3.60
N VAL A 129 -12.98 -34.70 2.54
CA VAL A 129 -13.03 -33.30 2.16
C VAL A 129 -14.45 -33.04 1.66
N GLU A 130 -15.33 -32.58 2.56
CA GLU A 130 -16.60 -31.98 2.16
C GLU A 130 -16.26 -30.85 1.17
N ILE A 131 -16.52 -31.10 -0.11
CA ILE A 131 -16.43 -30.10 -1.17
C ILE A 131 -17.57 -29.11 -0.92
N LEU A 132 -17.33 -28.15 -0.01
CA LEU A 132 -18.22 -27.03 0.24
C LEU A 132 -18.37 -26.29 -1.10
N ASP A 133 -19.60 -26.19 -1.59
CA ASP A 133 -19.95 -25.43 -2.80
C ASP A 133 -19.15 -24.11 -2.83
N PRO A 134 -18.30 -23.86 -3.86
CA PRO A 134 -17.47 -22.66 -3.96
C PRO A 134 -18.25 -21.35 -3.74
N ARG A 135 -19.56 -21.34 -4.00
CA ARG A 135 -20.45 -20.21 -3.73
C ARG A 135 -20.75 -20.04 -2.24
N ALA A 136 -20.96 -21.13 -1.51
CA ALA A 136 -21.16 -21.13 -0.06
C ALA A 136 -19.88 -20.66 0.66
N ALA A 137 -18.71 -21.16 0.25
CA ALA A 137 -17.42 -20.73 0.76
C ALA A 137 -17.20 -19.21 0.56
N ARG A 138 -17.50 -18.67 -0.62
CA ARG A 138 -17.42 -17.22 -0.89
C ARG A 138 -18.37 -16.39 -0.03
N LYS A 139 -19.60 -16.87 0.19
CA LYS A 139 -20.58 -16.20 1.06
C LYS A 139 -20.10 -16.21 2.53
N ALA A 140 -19.56 -17.33 3.00
CA ALA A 140 -18.99 -17.47 4.34
C ALA A 140 -17.80 -16.53 4.54
N ALA A 141 -16.86 -16.48 3.59
CA ALA A 141 -15.73 -15.55 3.62
C ALA A 141 -16.18 -14.07 3.66
N LYS A 142 -17.20 -13.69 2.87
CA LYS A 142 -17.76 -12.33 2.91
C LYS A 142 -18.43 -12.03 4.26
N LYS A 143 -19.07 -13.01 4.89
CA LYS A 143 -19.68 -12.88 6.22
C LYS A 143 -18.61 -12.71 7.30
N LEU A 144 -17.58 -13.55 7.28
CA LEU A 144 -16.41 -13.46 8.17
C LEU A 144 -15.72 -12.11 8.05
N ALA A 145 -15.42 -11.65 6.83
CA ALA A 145 -14.82 -10.33 6.60
C ALA A 145 -15.71 -9.17 7.10
N LYS A 146 -17.04 -9.31 7.02
CA LYS A 146 -17.97 -8.30 7.56
C LYS A 146 -17.98 -8.29 9.09
N LEU A 147 -17.90 -9.47 9.73
CA LEU A 147 -17.79 -9.61 11.17
C LEU A 147 -16.46 -9.09 11.69
N GLU A 148 -15.35 -9.44 11.04
CA GLU A 148 -14.01 -8.93 11.38
C GLU A 148 -13.96 -7.39 11.30
N ARG A 149 -14.55 -6.80 10.26
CA ARG A 149 -14.71 -5.33 10.15
C ARG A 149 -15.61 -4.73 11.21
N ARG A 150 -16.53 -5.49 11.82
CA ARG A 150 -17.36 -5.03 12.96
C ARG A 150 -16.55 -5.12 14.26
N ALA A 151 -15.89 -6.24 14.52
CA ALA A 151 -15.01 -6.43 15.68
C ALA A 151 -13.90 -5.37 15.75
N LYS A 152 -13.26 -5.04 14.60
CA LYS A 152 -12.27 -3.95 14.51
C LYS A 152 -12.83 -2.56 14.87
N ARG A 153 -14.16 -2.35 14.87
CA ARG A 153 -14.79 -1.10 15.31
C ARG A 153 -15.13 -1.09 16.79
N GLU A 154 -15.42 -2.25 17.37
CA GLU A 154 -15.84 -2.38 18.78
C GLU A 154 -14.69 -2.13 19.77
N GLY A 155 -13.43 -2.18 19.33
CA GLY A 155 -12.25 -1.94 20.19
C GLY A 155 -11.44 -0.66 19.92
N LYS A 156 -11.86 0.23 19.00
CA LYS A 156 -11.10 1.47 18.72
C LYS A 156 -11.63 2.60 19.59
N ALA A 157 -10.83 3.04 20.56
CA ALA A 157 -11.15 4.18 21.42
C ALA A 157 -11.57 5.41 20.60
N ASP A 158 -12.58 6.14 21.07
CA ASP A 158 -13.18 7.30 20.40
C ASP A 158 -12.29 8.56 20.38
N CYS A 159 -10.97 8.39 20.41
CA CYS A 159 -10.03 9.49 20.47
C CYS A 159 -10.18 10.43 19.26
N GLY A 160 -10.62 11.66 19.56
CA GLY A 160 -10.81 12.72 18.57
C GLY A 160 -12.18 12.74 17.87
N GLN A 161 -13.14 11.90 18.25
CA GLN A 161 -14.52 12.06 17.79
C GLN A 161 -15.16 13.31 18.42
N LYS A 162 -16.06 13.97 17.69
CA LYS A 162 -16.89 15.05 18.23
C LYS A 162 -18.34 14.59 18.31
N SER A 163 -19.05 15.04 19.34
CA SER A 163 -20.47 14.80 19.51
C SER A 163 -21.27 15.69 18.57
N CYS A 164 -22.42 15.18 18.13
CA CYS A 164 -23.41 15.97 17.41
C CYS A 164 -24.24 16.81 18.38
N ASP A 165 -24.47 18.10 18.10
CA ASP A 165 -25.23 18.97 19.00
C ASP A 165 -26.74 18.63 19.07
N VAL A 166 -27.27 17.88 18.08
CA VAL A 166 -28.69 17.48 18.02
C VAL A 166 -28.93 16.14 18.72
N CYS A 167 -28.06 15.15 18.52
CA CYS A 167 -28.28 13.78 19.03
C CYS A 167 -27.17 13.26 19.95
N GLN A 168 -26.16 14.08 20.25
CA GLN A 168 -25.02 13.82 21.14
C GLN A 168 -24.12 12.62 20.78
N LYS A 169 -24.44 11.89 19.72
CA LYS A 169 -23.63 10.77 19.22
C LYS A 169 -22.24 11.26 18.82
N SER A 170 -21.20 10.57 19.28
CA SER A 170 -19.83 10.74 18.83
C SER A 170 -19.70 10.21 17.40
N VAL A 171 -19.27 11.07 16.47
CA VAL A 171 -19.13 10.70 15.06
C VAL A 171 -17.80 11.23 14.53
N ASN A 172 -17.29 10.54 13.51
CA ASN A 172 -16.05 10.93 12.82
C ASN A 172 -16.29 11.94 11.67
N LEU A 173 -17.55 12.24 11.37
CA LEU A 173 -17.99 13.08 10.26
C LEU A 173 -19.17 13.92 10.73
N LEU A 174 -18.98 15.24 10.80
CA LEU A 174 -20.01 16.18 11.20
C LEU A 174 -20.04 17.35 10.21
N ILE A 175 -21.22 17.89 9.99
CA ILE A 175 -21.48 19.05 9.17
C ILE A 175 -21.49 20.25 10.11
N ARG A 176 -20.70 21.27 9.78
CA ARG A 176 -20.74 22.54 10.48
C ARG A 176 -21.85 23.38 9.86
N CYS A 177 -22.84 23.81 10.65
CA CYS A 177 -23.93 24.64 10.15
C CYS A 177 -24.47 25.55 11.26
N THR A 178 -25.00 26.71 10.87
CA THR A 178 -25.88 27.51 11.75
C THR A 178 -27.31 27.05 11.52
N ILE A 179 -28.12 26.98 12.58
CA ILE A 179 -29.53 26.54 12.49
C ILE A 179 -30.50 27.56 13.12
N ASP A 180 -29.99 28.41 14.02
CA ASP A 180 -30.78 29.41 14.73
C ASP A 180 -30.39 30.83 14.28
N ALA A 181 -31.25 31.80 14.60
CA ALA A 181 -30.99 33.23 14.37
C ALA A 181 -29.75 33.75 15.14
N SER A 182 -29.25 33.00 16.14
CA SER A 182 -28.03 33.33 16.88
C SER A 182 -26.77 33.31 16.02
N GLY A 183 -26.79 32.57 14.90
CA GLY A 183 -25.62 32.41 14.03
C GLY A 183 -24.49 31.57 14.65
N GLU A 184 -24.75 30.88 15.77
CA GLU A 184 -23.77 29.99 16.38
C GLU A 184 -23.54 28.75 15.51
N TRP A 185 -22.27 28.38 15.35
CA TRP A 185 -21.88 27.22 14.57
C TRP A 185 -22.10 25.93 15.35
N LYS A 186 -23.05 25.11 14.89
CA LYS A 186 -23.30 23.77 15.42
C LYS A 186 -22.68 22.69 14.55
N MET A 187 -22.39 21.57 15.17
CA MET A 187 -21.81 20.35 14.63
C MET A 187 -22.89 19.27 14.57
N VAL A 188 -23.36 18.97 13.36
CA VAL A 188 -24.50 18.08 13.15
C VAL A 188 -24.08 16.83 12.39
N CYS A 189 -24.46 15.64 12.86
CA CYS A 189 -24.18 14.41 12.13
C CYS A 189 -25.05 14.29 10.86
N GLY A 190 -24.63 13.48 9.88
CA GLY A 190 -25.38 13.34 8.62
C GLY A 190 -26.83 12.87 8.77
N LYS A 191 -27.18 12.17 9.86
CA LYS A 191 -28.57 11.76 10.15
C LYS A 191 -29.43 12.94 10.57
N CYS A 192 -28.91 13.79 11.46
CA CYS A 192 -29.61 14.98 11.95
C CYS A 192 -29.53 16.15 10.96
N TRP A 193 -28.71 16.06 9.92
CA TRP A 193 -28.59 17.12 8.93
C TRP A 193 -29.90 17.39 8.18
N HIS A 194 -30.60 16.32 7.77
CA HIS A 194 -31.88 16.46 7.06
C HIS A 194 -32.93 17.20 7.92
N SER A 195 -32.95 16.95 9.23
CA SER A 195 -33.92 17.63 10.11
C SER A 195 -33.62 19.11 10.33
N VAL A 196 -32.36 19.55 10.17
CA VAL A 196 -31.98 20.97 10.40
C VAL A 196 -31.85 21.79 9.12
N SER A 197 -31.69 21.14 7.97
CA SER A 197 -31.58 21.79 6.66
C SER A 197 -32.85 21.64 5.82
N GLY A 198 -33.73 20.68 6.17
CA GLY A 198 -34.85 20.25 5.33
C GLY A 198 -34.43 19.38 4.13
N GLY A 199 -33.13 19.09 3.99
CA GLY A 199 -32.58 18.31 2.86
C GLY A 199 -32.09 19.17 1.70
N VAL A 200 -32.18 20.50 1.80
CA VAL A 200 -31.67 21.46 0.81
C VAL A 200 -30.39 22.12 1.30
N VAL A 201 -29.42 22.26 0.40
CA VAL A 201 -28.04 22.68 0.71
C VAL A 201 -27.96 24.12 1.23
N ASP A 202 -28.90 24.99 0.83
CA ASP A 202 -28.95 26.40 1.22
C ASP A 202 -30.19 26.75 2.08
N GLY A 203 -30.85 25.73 2.63
CA GLY A 203 -32.04 25.87 3.48
C GLY A 203 -33.34 25.99 2.69
N ASP A 204 -34.41 25.48 3.28
CA ASP A 204 -35.79 25.63 2.78
C ASP A 204 -36.45 26.89 3.35
N ALA A 205 -37.62 27.26 2.84
CA ALA A 205 -38.46 28.31 3.42
C ALA A 205 -38.75 28.10 4.93
N ASN A 206 -38.72 26.84 5.39
CA ASN A 206 -38.91 26.45 6.78
C ASN A 206 -37.63 26.55 7.65
N HIS A 207 -36.45 26.80 7.06
CA HIS A 207 -35.16 26.91 7.74
C HIS A 207 -34.40 28.18 7.31
N PRO A 208 -34.96 29.38 7.52
CA PRO A 208 -34.42 30.64 7.00
C PRO A 208 -33.06 31.04 7.58
N HIS A 209 -32.68 30.49 8.73
CA HIS A 209 -31.39 30.76 9.39
C HIS A 209 -30.33 29.67 9.15
N TYR A 210 -30.65 28.68 8.32
CA TYR A 210 -29.71 27.62 7.98
C TYR A 210 -28.55 28.18 7.13
N ARG A 211 -27.30 27.95 7.56
CA ARG A 211 -26.12 28.24 6.72
C ARG A 211 -25.11 27.11 6.80
N TYR A 212 -24.68 26.65 5.64
CA TYR A 212 -23.63 25.65 5.52
C TYR A 212 -22.25 26.24 5.83
N GLY A 213 -21.48 25.57 6.68
CA GLY A 213 -20.17 25.99 7.18
C GLY A 213 -19.02 25.04 6.85
N GLY A 214 -19.27 23.99 6.06
CA GLY A 214 -18.27 22.99 5.70
C GLY A 214 -18.41 21.67 6.45
N LEU A 215 -17.61 20.69 6.02
CA LEU A 215 -17.60 19.33 6.56
C LEU A 215 -16.40 19.13 7.47
N TRP A 216 -16.64 18.80 8.74
CA TRP A 216 -15.61 18.42 9.69
C TRP A 216 -15.37 16.91 9.65
N LYS A 217 -14.10 16.51 9.61
CA LYS A 217 -13.66 15.12 9.58
C LYS A 217 -12.63 14.87 10.68
N ASN A 218 -12.80 13.80 11.43
CA ASN A 218 -11.80 13.35 12.37
C ASN A 218 -10.54 12.89 11.62
N ARG A 219 -9.43 13.63 11.80
CA ARG A 219 -8.14 13.36 11.13
C ARG A 219 -7.35 12.23 11.77
N SER A 220 -7.63 11.86 13.04
CA SER A 220 -6.97 10.74 13.72
C SER A 220 -7.32 9.38 13.11
N ARG A 221 -8.34 9.34 12.25
CA ARG A 221 -8.79 8.15 11.54
C ARG A 221 -8.15 7.95 10.16
N SER A 222 -7.34 8.91 9.72
CA SER A 222 -6.64 8.92 8.42
C SER A 222 -5.14 8.63 8.50
N ALA A 223 -4.64 8.31 9.71
CA ALA A 223 -3.31 7.76 9.96
C ALA A 223 -3.42 6.26 10.21
#